data_AF-A0AAW7L940-F1
#
_entry.id   AF-A0AAW7L940-F1
#
_cell.length_a   1.000
_cell.length_b   1.000
_cell.length_c   1.000
_cell.angle_alpha   90.00
_cell.angle_beta   90.00
_cell.angle_gamma   90.00
#
_symmetry.space_group_name_H-M   'P 1'
#
loop_
_entity.id
_entity.type
_entity.pdbx_description
1 polymer ?
#
loop_
_entity_poly.entity_id
_entity_poly.type
_entity_poly.pdbx_seq_one_letter_code
_entity_poly.pdbx_strand_id
1 'polypeptide(L)' 'MNILLIAYLLMFALFGTAASYFVRFIYAYWVQKKMPLEYIFKAGVCIFMVVVISVLIPLLD' A
#
# COMPACT_ATOMS: atom_id res chain seq x y z
N MET A 1 -6.42 -23.55 -7.83
CA MET A 1 -5.57 -22.37 -7.52
C MET A 1 -6.20 -21.70 -6.31
N ASN A 2 -5.53 -21.73 -5.16
CA ASN A 2 -6.15 -21.43 -3.87
C ASN A 2 -6.40 -19.92 -3.74
N ILE A 3 -7.60 -19.49 -3.40
CA ILE A 3 -8.02 -18.07 -3.33
C ILE A 3 -7.09 -17.28 -2.40
N LEU A 4 -6.57 -17.93 -1.36
CA LEU A 4 -5.53 -17.43 -0.47
C LEU A 4 -4.23 -17.01 -1.19
N LEU A 5 -3.75 -17.80 -2.15
CA LEU A 5 -2.52 -17.46 -2.90
C LEU A 5 -2.70 -16.18 -3.72
N ILE A 6 -3.89 -16.00 -4.31
CA ILE A 6 -4.22 -14.80 -5.08
C ILE A 6 -4.28 -13.58 -4.15
N ALA A 7 -4.87 -13.72 -2.96
CA ALA A 7 -4.92 -12.65 -1.96
C ALA A 7 -3.51 -12.23 -1.51
N TYR A 8 -2.61 -13.18 -1.23
CA TYR A 8 -1.22 -12.86 -0.88
C TYR A 8 -0.46 -12.19 -2.04
N LEU A 9 -0.69 -12.60 -3.28
CA LEU A 9 -0.07 -11.97 -4.45
C LEU A 9 -0.53 -10.51 -4.61
N LEU A 10 -1.82 -10.24 -4.36
CA LEU A 10 -2.40 -8.91 -4.37
C LEU A 10 -1.83 -8.02 -3.26
N MET A 11 -1.71 -8.56 -2.05
CA MET A 11 -1.08 -7.89 -0.91
C MET A 11 0.37 -7.49 -1.24
N PHE A 12 1.14 -8.40 -1.85
CA PHE A 12 2.51 -8.13 -2.26
C PHE A 12 2.60 -6.99 -3.29
N ALA A 13 1.72 -6.98 -4.29
CA ALA A 13 1.65 -5.91 -5.29
C ALA A 13 1.27 -4.55 -4.67
N LEU A 14 0.32 -4.54 -3.74
CA LEU A 14 -0.11 -3.34 -3.01
C LEU A 14 1.01 -2.80 -2.11
N PHE A 15 1.80 -3.67 -1.48
CA PHE A 15 2.98 -3.27 -0.72
C PHE A 15 4.06 -2.64 -1.61
N GLY A 16 4.36 -3.24 -2.77
CA GLY A 16 5.34 -2.69 -3.71
C GLY A 16 4.96 -1.31 -4.26
N THR A 17 3.66 -1.12 -4.54
CA THR A 17 3.14 0.19 -4.98
C THR A 17 3.20 1.21 -3.84
N ALA A 18 2.81 0.85 -2.61
CA ALA A 18 2.91 1.71 -1.43
C ALA A 18 4.36 2.15 -1.17
N ALA A 19 5.33 1.24 -1.22
CA ALA A 19 6.75 1.55 -1.06
C ALA A 19 7.26 2.53 -2.12
N SER A 20 6.82 2.38 -3.37
CA SER A 20 7.17 3.29 -4.47
C SER A 20 6.63 4.71 -4.24
N TYR A 21 5.41 4.85 -3.73
CA TYR A 21 4.86 6.15 -3.32
C TYR A 21 5.57 6.74 -2.10
N PHE A 22 5.98 5.88 -1.15
CA PHE A 22 6.71 6.30 0.04
C PHE A 22 8.10 6.87 -0.31
N VAL A 23 8.84 6.21 -1.21
CA VAL A 23 10.14 6.72 -1.69
C VAL A 23 9.98 8.06 -2.44
N ARG A 24 8.96 8.19 -3.28
CA ARG A 24 8.65 9.48 -3.95
C ARG A 24 8.30 10.58 -2.96
N PHE A 25 7.58 10.25 -1.89
CA PHE A 25 7.29 11.18 -0.81
C PHE A 25 8.55 11.61 -0.07
N ILE A 26 9.41 10.68 0.34
CA ILE A 26 10.70 10.99 1.00
C ILE A 26 11.57 11.88 0.09
N TYR A 27 11.65 11.54 -1.20
CA TYR A 27 12.41 12.33 -2.16
C TYR A 27 11.86 13.75 -2.30
N ALA A 28 10.55 13.92 -2.45
CA ALA A 28 9.93 15.24 -2.52
C ALA A 28 10.09 16.04 -1.20
N TYR A 29 9.97 15.36 -0.05
CA TYR A 29 10.13 15.96 1.27
C TYR A 29 11.55 16.47 1.50
N TRP A 30 12.56 15.65 1.18
CA TRP A 30 13.96 15.97 1.46
C TRP A 30 14.56 16.93 0.42
N VAL A 31 14.20 16.78 -0.86
CA VAL A 31 14.76 17.59 -1.95
C VAL A 31 13.96 18.87 -2.21
N GLN A 32 12.63 18.79 -2.28
CA GLN A 32 11.79 19.95 -2.61
C GLN A 32 11.31 20.75 -1.39
N LYS A 33 11.52 20.25 -0.16
CA LYS A 33 11.00 20.85 1.10
C LYS A 33 9.50 21.18 1.07
N LYS A 34 8.75 20.57 0.15
CA LYS A 34 7.30 20.65 0.07
C LYS A 34 6.76 19.37 0.68
N MET A 35 5.67 19.48 1.44
CA MET A 35 4.92 18.32 1.92
C MET A 35 3.75 18.09 0.97
N PRO A 36 3.91 17.36 -0.14
CA PRO A 36 2.77 16.93 -0.94
C PRO A 36 2.02 15.85 -0.16
N LEU A 37 1.08 16.29 0.68
CA LEU A 37 0.18 15.45 1.47
C LEU A 37 -0.56 14.44 0.58
N GLU A 38 -0.76 14.75 -0.70
CA GLU A 38 -1.45 13.91 -1.68
C GLU A 38 -0.76 12.55 -1.91
N TYR A 39 0.58 12.47 -1.86
CA TYR A 39 1.30 11.20 -2.02
C TYR A 39 1.26 10.34 -0.75
N ILE A 40 1.32 10.98 0.43
CA ILE A 40 1.14 10.29 1.71
C ILE A 40 -0.28 9.74 1.82
N PHE A 41 -1.27 10.50 1.36
CA PHE A 41 -2.67 10.09 1.41
C PHE A 41 -2.91 8.89 0.49
N LYS A 42 -2.37 8.89 -0.72
CA LYS A 42 -2.43 7.74 -1.64
C LYS A 42 -1.71 6.50 -1.08
N ALA A 43 -0.53 6.67 -0.47
CA ALA A 43 0.17 5.57 0.18
C ALA A 43 -0.64 5.01 1.36
N GLY A 44 -1.25 5.88 2.16
CA GLY A 44 -2.14 5.51 3.25
C GLY A 44 -3.37 4.73 2.78
N VAL A 45 -3.99 5.13 1.67
CA VAL A 45 -5.12 4.41 1.07
C VAL A 45 -4.70 3.02 0.59
N CYS A 46 -3.52 2.86 -0.02
CA CYS A 46 -3.01 1.53 -0.38
C CYS A 46 -2.80 0.63 0.86
N ILE A 47 -2.24 1.17 1.94
CA ILE A 47 -2.05 0.43 3.19
C ILE A 47 -3.40 0.07 3.81
N PHE A 48 -4.38 0.98 3.76
CA PHE A 48 -5.73 0.71 4.23
C PHE A 48 -6.40 -0.45 3.46
N MET A 49 -6.26 -0.48 2.13
CA MET A 49 -6.75 -1.61 1.31
C MET A 49 -6.10 -2.94 1.71
N VAL A 50 -4.79 -2.94 1.97
CA VAL A 50 -4.05 -4.13 2.47
C VAL A 50 -4.62 -4.61 3.81
N VAL A 51 -4.89 -3.69 4.74
CA VAL A 51 -5.47 -4.04 6.04
C VAL A 51 -6.87 -4.64 5.88
N VAL A 52 -7.72 -4.06 5.04
CA VAL A 52 -9.06 -4.60 4.75
C VAL A 52 -8.98 -6.01 4.17
N ILE A 53 -8.08 -6.24 3.20
CA ILE A 53 -7.87 -7.58 2.63
C ILE A 53 -7.37 -8.55 3.70
N SER A 54 -6.44 -8.13 4.57
CA SER A 54 -5.92 -8.97 5.64
C SER A 54 -6.98 -9.39 6.66
N VAL A 55 -7.98 -8.55 6.93
CA VAL A 55 -9.11 -8.87 7.81
C VAL A 55 -10.15 -9.75 7.11
N LEU A 56 -10.28 -9.62 5.78
CA LEU A 56 -11.22 -10.41 4.99
C LEU A 56 -10.73 -11.85 4.74
N ILE A 57 -9.42 -12.06 4.67
CA ILE A 57 -8.79 -13.40 4.54
C ILE A 57 -9.30 -14.40 5.60
N PRO A 58 -9.26 -14.12 6.91
CA PRO A 58 -9.75 -15.06 7.94
C PRO A 58 -11.28 -15.16 8.01
N LEU A 59 -12.02 -14.29 7.33
CA LEU A 59 -13.48 -14.39 7.17
C LEU A 59 -13.88 -15.29 5.99
N LEU A 60 -12.92 -15.63 5.12
CA LEU A 60 -13.11 -16.45 3.93
C LEU A 60 -12.60 -17.89 4.09
N ASP A 61 -11.96 -18.19 5.23
CA ASP A 61 -11.60 -19.52 5.73
C ASP A 61 -12.78 -20.12 6.53
#